data_AF-A0A849BYK3-F1
#
_entry.id   AF-A0A849BYK3-F1
#
_cell.length_a   1.000
_cell.length_b   1.000
_cell.length_c   1.000
_cell.angle_alpha   90.00
_cell.angle_beta   90.00
_cell.angle_gamma   90.00
#
_symmetry.space_group_name_H-M   'P 1'
#
loop_
_entity.id
_entity.type
_entity.pdbx_description
1 polymer ?
#
loop_
_entity_poly.entity_id
_entity_poly.type
_entity_poly.pdbx_seq_one_letter_code
_entity_poly.pdbx_strand_id
1 'polypeptide(L)' 'MESDSKLEDLRSVLSCVFEKLGAESLTEPDRVELVARAEVVQDRIDAIQDVSDDEECVRMRTTPVPESSGDRLF' A
#
# COMPACT_ATOMS: atom_id res chain seq x y z
N MET A 1 -5.34 6.21 13.42
CA MET A 1 -5.80 5.13 12.53
C MET A 1 -6.69 5.71 11.44
N GLU A 2 -6.19 6.71 10.70
CA GLU A 2 -6.96 7.34 9.61
C GLU A 2 -6.53 6.78 8.25
N SER A 3 -5.24 6.43 8.12
CA SER A 3 -4.66 5.74 6.97
C SER A 3 -5.32 4.37 6.74
N ASP A 4 -5.58 3.62 7.82
CA ASP A 4 -6.14 2.27 7.78
C ASP A 4 -7.57 2.26 7.22
N SER A 5 -8.44 3.16 7.70
CA SER A 5 -9.80 3.31 7.18
C SER A 5 -9.83 3.76 5.71
N LYS A 6 -8.87 4.59 5.30
CA LYS A 6 -8.72 5.02 3.90
C LYS A 6 -8.20 3.88 3.02
N LEU A 7 -7.35 3.02 3.56
CA LEU A 7 -6.83 1.82 2.90
C LEU A 7 -7.95 0.79 2.67
N GLU A 8 -8.80 0.56 3.67
CA GLU A 8 -10.00 -0.27 3.56
C GLU A 8 -10.97 0.26 2.50
N ASP A 9 -11.22 1.57 2.46
CA ASP A 9 -12.08 2.19 1.44
C ASP A 9 -11.54 1.94 0.02
N LEU A 10 -10.25 2.18 -0.20
CA LEU A 10 -9.61 1.94 -1.50
C LEU A 10 -9.64 0.45 -1.89
N ARG A 11 -9.43 -0.46 -0.94
CA ARG A 11 -9.55 -1.92 -1.16
C ARG A 11 -10.98 -2.31 -1.53
N SER A 12 -11.98 -1.69 -0.91
CA SER A 12 -13.40 -1.90 -1.22
C SER A 12 -13.74 -1.42 -2.62
N VAL A 13 -13.28 -0.22 -3.01
CA VAL A 13 -13.42 0.31 -4.37
C VAL A 13 -12.74 -0.61 -5.40
N LEU A 14 -11.53 -1.09 -5.10
CA LEU A 14 -10.78 -2.00 -5.97
C LEU A 14 -11.53 -3.33 -6.16
N SER A 15 -12.07 -3.90 -5.09
CA SER A 15 -12.91 -5.10 -5.15
C SER A 15 -14.15 -4.90 -6.02
N CYS A 16 -14.83 -3.74 -5.89
CA CYS A 16 -15.98 -3.40 -6.72
C CYS A 16 -15.62 -3.29 -8.22
N VAL A 17 -14.44 -2.75 -8.54
CA VAL A 17 -13.93 -2.68 -9.91
C VAL A 17 -13.68 -4.07 -10.48
N PHE A 18 -13.07 -4.98 -9.71
CA PHE A 18 -12.85 -6.36 -10.15
C PHE A 18 -14.15 -7.17 -10.30
N GLU A 19 -15.11 -6.97 -9.41
CA GLU A 19 -16.45 -7.56 -9.54
C GLU A 19 -17.13 -7.11 -10.85
N LYS A 20 -17.05 -5.81 -11.17
CA LYS A 20 -17.54 -5.26 -12.45
C LYS A 20 -16.78 -5.87 -13.63
N LEU A 21 -15.46 -5.93 -13.60
CA LEU A 21 -14.62 -6.55 -14.65
C LEU A 21 -14.98 -8.01 -14.94
N GLY A 22 -15.50 -8.74 -13.96
CA GLY A 22 -15.99 -10.10 -14.10
C GLY A 22 -17.37 -10.22 -14.76
N ALA A 23 -18.09 -9.12 -14.98
CA ALA A 23 -19.41 -9.15 -15.59
C ALA A 23 -19.34 -9.59 -17.07
N GLU A 24 -20.18 -10.55 -17.43
CA GLU A 24 -20.25 -11.12 -18.77
C GLU A 24 -20.69 -10.08 -19.83
N SER A 25 -21.46 -9.09 -19.42
CA SER A 25 -21.99 -8.02 -20.29
C SER A 25 -21.01 -6.87 -20.55
N LEU A 26 -19.77 -6.95 -20.06
CA LEU A 26 -18.86 -5.80 -20.04
C LEU A 26 -18.11 -5.64 -21.37
N THR A 27 -18.24 -4.46 -21.97
CA THR A 27 -17.64 -4.15 -23.28
C THR A 27 -16.14 -3.89 -23.18
N GLU A 28 -15.39 -4.12 -24.27
CA GLU A 28 -13.94 -3.84 -24.31
C GLU A 28 -13.53 -2.43 -23.86
N PRO A 29 -14.19 -1.32 -24.27
CA PRO A 29 -13.81 0.01 -23.78
C PRO A 29 -14.08 0.18 -22.28
N ASP A 30 -15.16 -0.40 -21.75
CA ASP A 30 -15.49 -0.36 -20.32
C ASP A 30 -14.47 -1.18 -19.50
N ARG A 31 -13.96 -2.30 -20.04
CA ARG A 31 -12.87 -3.07 -19.43
C ARG A 31 -11.60 -2.24 -19.31
N VAL A 32 -11.21 -1.55 -20.38
CA VAL A 32 -9.99 -0.72 -20.39
C VAL A 32 -10.10 0.42 -19.39
N GLU A 33 -11.25 1.09 -19.30
CA GLU A 33 -11.48 2.15 -18.31
C GLU A 33 -11.43 1.62 -16.88
N LEU A 34 -12.05 0.47 -16.61
CA LEU A 34 -12.02 -0.17 -15.29
C LEU A 34 -10.61 -0.62 -14.90
N VAL A 35 -9.82 -1.13 -15.83
CA VAL A 35 -8.40 -1.48 -15.59
C VAL A 35 -7.58 -0.24 -15.29
N ALA A 36 -7.74 0.84 -16.04
CA ALA A 36 -7.05 2.11 -15.75
C ALA A 36 -7.44 2.67 -14.37
N ARG A 37 -8.72 2.54 -13.98
CA ARG A 37 -9.19 2.92 -12.65
C ARG A 37 -8.60 2.03 -11.56
N ALA A 38 -8.47 0.72 -11.80
CA ALA A 38 -7.84 -0.20 -10.86
C ALA A 38 -6.37 0.14 -10.63
N GLU A 39 -5.63 0.49 -11.68
CA GLU A 39 -4.23 0.93 -11.60
C GLU A 39 -4.06 2.16 -10.71
N VAL A 40 -4.87 3.21 -10.93
CA VAL A 40 -4.83 4.42 -10.09
C VAL A 40 -5.17 4.12 -8.63
N VAL A 41 -6.11 3.21 -8.37
CA VAL A 41 -6.45 2.83 -6.99
C VAL A 41 -5.33 2.03 -6.34
N GLN A 42 -4.65 1.16 -7.09
CA GLN A 42 -3.47 0.44 -6.61
C GLN A 42 -2.31 1.39 -6.29
N ASP A 43 -2.03 2.35 -7.15
CA ASP A 43 -1.00 3.38 -6.91
C ASP A 43 -1.26 4.17 -5.63
N ARG A 44 -2.52 4.53 -5.37
CA ARG A 44 -2.91 5.21 -4.12
C ARG A 44 -2.78 4.31 -2.88
N ILE A 45 -3.06 3.02 -3.02
CA ILE A 45 -2.88 2.03 -1.95
C ILE A 45 -1.39 1.85 -1.64
N ASP A 46 -0.55 1.83 -2.68
CA ASP A 46 0.90 1.72 -2.58
C ASP A 46 1.49 2.97 -1.89
N ALA A 47 1.11 4.16 -2.33
CA ALA A 47 1.56 5.42 -1.72
C ALA A 47 1.19 5.55 -0.22
N ILE A 48 0.04 5.01 0.21
CA ILE A 48 -0.33 5.01 1.63
C ILE A 48 0.52 4.01 2.42
N GLN A 49 0.84 2.86 1.83
CA GLN A 49 1.70 1.84 2.45
C GLN A 49 3.16 2.28 2.51
N ASP A 50 3.69 2.92 1.47
CA ASP A 50 5.04 3.48 1.41
C ASP A 50 5.27 4.53 2.52
N VAL A 51 4.30 5.44 2.71
CA VAL A 51 4.33 6.41 3.82
C VAL A 51 4.25 5.73 5.20
N SER A 52 3.55 4.60 5.29
CA SER A 52 3.45 3.84 6.55
C SER A 52 4.76 3.10 6.86
N ASP A 53 5.46 2.60 5.84
CA ASP A 53 6.77 1.95 5.96
C ASP A 53 7.87 2.94 6.34
N ASP A 54 7.86 4.17 5.82
CA ASP A 54 8.83 5.21 6.20
C ASP A 54 8.69 5.62 7.68
N GLU A 55 7.46 5.71 8.22
CA GLU A 55 7.22 5.97 9.64
C GLU A 55 7.68 4.79 10.53
N GLU A 56 7.48 3.54 10.10
CA GLU A 56 8.00 2.36 10.79
C GLU A 56 9.54 2.31 10.75
N CYS A 57 10.14 2.63 9.60
CA CYS A 57 11.59 2.64 9.39
C CYS A 57 12.28 3.70 10.27
N VAL A 58 11.67 4.87 10.46
CA VAL A 58 12.14 5.88 11.42
C VAL A 58 11.99 5.41 12.87
N ARG A 59 10.93 4.65 13.18
CA ARG A 59 10.71 4.05 14.51
C ARG A 59 11.73 2.96 14.84
N MET A 60 12.17 2.18 13.86
CA MET A 60 13.22 1.17 14.05
C MET A 60 14.61 1.80 14.13
N ARG A 61 14.90 2.86 13.34
CA ARG A 61 16.16 3.62 13.42
C ARG A 61 16.37 4.38 14.73
N THR A 62 15.31 4.58 15.51
CA THR A 62 15.37 5.19 16.85
C THR A 62 15.46 4.18 17.98
N THR A 63 15.63 2.88 17.68
CA THR A 63 16.29 2.01 18.66
C THR A 63 17.80 2.29 18.57
N PRO A 64 18.41 2.96 19.57
CA PRO A 64 19.86 3.05 19.62
C PRO A 64 20.36 1.62 19.61
N VAL A 65 21.22 1.31 18.64
CA VAL A 65 22.11 0.16 18.74
C VAL A 65 22.66 0.16 20.18
N PRO A 66 22.50 -0.90 20.98
CA PRO A 66 23.37 -1.02 22.12
C PRO A 66 24.75 -1.21 21.51
N GLU A 67 25.55 -0.15 21.55
CA GLU A 67 26.99 -0.23 21.40
C GLU A 67 27.47 -1.37 22.29
N SER A 68 27.76 -2.52 21.68
CA SER A 68 28.82 -3.37 22.20
C SER A 68 29.98 -3.16 21.26
N SER A 69 30.60 -1.99 21.44
CA SER A 69 32.00 -1.81 21.11
C SER A 69 32.75 -2.99 21.69
N GLY A 70 33.12 -3.95 20.83
CA GLY A 70 34.16 -4.91 21.11
C GLY A 70 35.49 -4.15 21.19
N ASP A 71 35.62 -3.31 22.21
CA ASP A 71 36.80 -2.54 22.50
C ASP A 71 37.85 -3.51 23.06
N ARG A 72 38.78 -3.85 22.17
CA ARG A 72 40.19 -4.18 22.42
C ARG A 72 40.56 -4.33 23.89
N LEU A 73 40.77 -5.56 24.36
CA LEU A 73 41.71 -5.81 25.45
C LEU A 73 42.59 -7.02 25.10
N PHE A 74 43.83 -6.67 24.74
CA PHE A 74 45.12 -7.39 24.84
C PHE A 74 45.15 -8.92 24.65
#